data_AF-A0A5X2Z6I3-F1
#
_entry.id   AF-A0A5X2Z6I3-F1
#
_cell.length_a   1.000
_cell.length_b   1.000
_cell.length_c   1.000
_cell.angle_alpha   90.00
_cell.angle_beta   90.00
_cell.angle_gamma   90.00
#
_symmetry.space_group_name_H-M   'P 1'
#
loop_
_entity.id
_entity.type
_entity.pdbx_description
1 polymer ?
#
loop_
_entity_poly.entity_id
_entity_poly.type
_entity_poly.pdbx_seq_one_letter_code
_entity_poly.pdbx_strand_id
1 'polypeptide(L)' 'MAIKALDGGRYKVDVRPRGRSGRRIQRIFKKKADAVAFERYVLSHMHDK' A
#
# COMPACT_ATOMS: atom_id res chain seq x y z
N MET A 1 -8.00 0.92 2.05
CA MET A 1 -6.52 0.78 1.98
C MET A 1 -6.05 0.45 3.37
N ALA A 2 -5.07 -0.44 3.51
CA ALA A 2 -4.57 -0.77 4.84
C ALA A 2 -3.09 -1.13 4.81
N ILE A 3 -2.33 -0.51 5.70
CA ILE A 3 -1.01 -0.99 6.12
C ILE A 3 -1.23 -1.91 7.31
N LYS A 4 -0.97 -3.21 7.11
CA LYS A 4 -1.08 -4.24 8.15
C LYS A 4 0.30 -4.60 8.67
N ALA A 5 0.50 -4.57 9.98
CA ALA A 5 1.69 -5.16 10.59
C ALA A 5 1.64 -6.69 10.45
N LEU A 6 2.77 -7.30 10.13
CA LEU A 6 2.99 -8.73 10.04
C LEU A 6 3.99 -9.17 11.11
N ASP A 7 3.97 -10.48 11.40
CA ASP A 7 4.94 -11.09 12.30
C ASP A 7 6.37 -10.91 11.79
N GLY A 8 7.26 -10.61 12.74
CA GLY A 8 8.67 -10.28 12.49
C GLY A 8 8.91 -8.81 12.10
N GLY A 9 8.04 -7.89 12.52
CA GLY A 9 8.25 -6.44 12.35
C GLY A 9 8.12 -5.94 10.91
N ARG A 10 7.45 -6.71 10.05
CA ARG A 10 7.21 -6.35 8.65
C ARG A 10 5.85 -5.66 8.50
N TYR A 11 5.69 -4.91 7.42
CA TYR A 11 4.50 -4.13 7.12
C TYR A 11 4.00 -4.46 5.73
N LYS A 12 2.75 -4.87 5.61
CA LYS A 12 2.09 -5.19 4.36
C LYS A 12 1.18 -4.04 3.96
N VAL A 13 1.45 -3.41 2.83
CA VAL A 13 0.57 -2.42 2.21
C VAL A 13 -0.38 -3.15 1.28
N ASP A 14 -1.67 -2.91 1.43
CA ASP A 14 -2.72 -3.31 0.49
C ASP A 14 -3.55 -2.09 0.08
N VAL A 15 -3.42 -1.69 -1.19
CA VAL A 15 -4.01 -0.47 -1.73
C VAL A 15 -4.74 -0.77 -3.04
N ARG A 16 -5.92 -0.16 -3.20
CA ARG A 16 -6.69 -0.15 -4.44
C ARG A 16 -6.96 1.31 -4.82
N PRO A 17 -6.11 1.92 -5.67
CA PRO A 17 -6.21 3.36 -5.95
C PRO A 17 -7.51 3.74 -6.67
N ARG A 18 -8.13 2.84 -7.46
CA ARG A 18 -9.44 3.03 -8.11
C ARG A 18 -10.61 2.35 -7.36
N GLY A 19 -10.48 2.09 -6.06
CA GLY A 19 -11.54 1.44 -5.28
C GLY A 19 -11.77 -0.04 -5.62
N ARG A 20 -12.97 -0.56 -5.37
CA ARG A 20 -13.27 -2.01 -5.32
C ARG A 20 -13.03 -2.75 -6.64
N SER A 21 -13.32 -2.11 -7.77
CA SER A 21 -13.10 -2.64 -9.14
C SER A 21 -11.69 -2.37 -9.68
N GLY A 22 -10.89 -1.55 -8.97
CA GLY A 22 -9.54 -1.18 -9.36
C GLY A 22 -8.51 -2.28 -9.14
N ARG A 23 -7.38 -2.17 -9.83
CA ARG A 23 -6.20 -3.03 -9.63
C ARG A 23 -5.76 -2.98 -8.17
N ARG A 24 -5.62 -4.15 -7.53
CA ARG A 24 -5.05 -4.29 -6.18
C ARG A 24 -3.53 -4.32 -6.26
N ILE A 25 -2.88 -3.44 -5.50
CA ILE A 25 -1.42 -3.39 -5.35
C ILE A 25 -1.10 -3.78 -3.92
N GLN A 26 -0.27 -4.82 -3.77
CA GLN A 26 0.09 -5.37 -2.48
C GLN A 26 1.60 -5.57 -2.38
N ARG A 27 2.22 -5.06 -1.31
CA ARG A 27 3.68 -5.13 -1.12
C ARG A 27 4.06 -5.20 0.36
N ILE A 28 5.13 -5.92 0.67
CA ILE A 28 5.67 -6.07 2.03
C ILE A 28 6.93 -5.23 2.17
N PHE A 29 7.04 -4.54 3.31
CA PHE A 29 8.14 -3.67 3.70
C PHE A 29 8.71 -4.09 5.05
N LYS A 30 9.98 -3.78 5.29
CA LYS A 30 10.63 -4.00 6.60
C LYS A 30 10.39 -2.83 7.56
N LYS A 31 10.24 -1.61 7.04
CA LYS A 31 10.01 -0.40 7.84
C LYS A 31 8.61 0.14 7.63
N LYS A 32 8.00 0.67 8.69
CA LYS A 32 6.68 1.32 8.62
C LYS A 32 6.72 2.58 7.75
N ALA A 33 7.80 3.35 7.83
CA ALA A 33 7.96 4.57 7.05
C ALA A 33 7.89 4.31 5.53
N ASP A 34 8.60 3.29 5.05
CA ASP A 34 8.60 2.90 3.63
C ASP A 34 7.20 2.45 3.17
N ALA A 35 6.49 1.71 4.03
CA ALA A 35 5.12 1.28 3.76
C ALA A 35 4.16 2.47 3.58
N VAL A 36 4.26 3.47 4.48
CA VAL A 36 3.45 4.70 4.43
C VAL A 36 3.78 5.54 3.21
N ALA A 37 5.07 5.71 2.90
CA ALA A 37 5.51 6.45 1.72
C ALA A 37 4.98 5.81 0.43
N PHE A 38 5.06 4.47 0.34
CA PHE A 38 4.55 3.73 -0.83
C PHE A 38 3.03 3.84 -0.98
N GLU A 39 2.27 3.76 0.11
CA GLU A 39 0.82 3.96 0.08
C GLU A 39 0.47 5.34 -0.50
N ARG A 40 1.07 6.41 0.01
CA ARG A 40 0.85 7.78 -0.48
C ARG A 40 1.24 7.95 -1.94
N TYR A 41 2.36 7.36 -2.35
CA TYR A 41 2.81 7.39 -3.74
C TYR A 41 1.77 6.72 -4.67
N VAL A 42 1.30 5.53 -4.33
CA VAL A 42 0.33 4.80 -5.16
C VAL A 42 -1.00 5.56 -5.23
N LEU A 43 -1.46 6.15 -4.14
CA LEU A 43 -2.69 6.93 -4.14
C LEU A 43 -2.60 8.20 -4.98
N SER A 44 -1.47 8.89 -4.97
CA SER A 44 -1.25 10.11 -5.76
C SER A 44 -0.98 9.83 -7.24
N HIS A 45 -0.23 8.78 -7.57
CA HIS A 45 0.26 8.55 -8.92
C HIS A 45 -0.58 7.53 -9.72
N MET A 46 -1.33 6.64 -9.06
CA MET A 46 -2.03 5.53 -9.72
C MET A 46 -3.56 5.70 -9.71
N HIS A 47 -4.06 6.88 -9.36
CA HIS A 47 -5.49 7.24 -9.39
C HIS A 47 -5.97 7.60 -10.81
N ASP A 48 -5.11 8.17 -11.66
CA ASP A 48 -5.50 8.59 -13.02
C ASP A 48 -5.33 7.48 -14.07
N LYS A 49 -6.47 7.00 -14.57
CA LYS A 49 -6.71 6.45 -15.91
C LYS A 49 -8.20 6.21 -16.03
#